data_AF-A0ABD0MML2-F1
#
_entry.id   AF-A0ABD0MML2-F1
#
_cell.length_a   1.000
_cell.length_b   1.000
_cell.length_c   1.000
_cell.angle_alpha   90.00
_cell.angle_beta   90.00
_cell.angle_gamma   90.00
#
_symmetry.space_group_name_H-M   'P 1'
#
loop_
_entity.id
_entity.type
_entity.pdbx_description
1 polymer ?
#
loop_
_entity_poly.entity_id
_entity_poly.type
_entity_poly.pdbx_seq_one_letter_code
_entity_poly.pdbx_strand_id
1 'polypeptide(L)'
;MLLRPCPSGCGFYLSSNDRHDRCIQCLGREHADAAFAEGAKAYTASGQAASALHAMAILQVYQAKVLKDLHEGVPDPELLQELRSATDYALQATKVTTQALGRALSTMVVQERHLWLNLAEMQDAEKVCFLDAPISQAGLFGETVEEFAQQFSTVKKETEAIKHILPPRVVSASPAPPRQQPPPAPRRGRPPAQEAGTASLSTCHKEPSSGFKAFLRLAAQGRRIV
;
A
#
# COMPACT_ATOMS: atom_id res chain seq x y z
N MET A 1 -2.53 -30.92 20.37
CA MET A 1 -2.51 -30.16 19.09
C MET A 1 -1.45 -30.78 18.20
N LEU A 2 -1.67 -30.89 16.89
CA LEU A 2 -0.60 -31.24 15.96
C LEU A 2 0.24 -29.97 15.70
N LEU A 3 1.56 -30.14 15.65
CA LEU A 3 2.54 -29.11 15.36
C LEU A 3 3.34 -29.53 14.12
N ARG A 4 3.58 -28.61 13.20
CA ARG A 4 4.48 -28.82 12.04
C ARG A 4 5.75 -27.99 12.21
N PRO A 5 6.94 -28.50 11.86
CA PRO A 5 8.16 -27.70 11.88
C PRO A 5 8.07 -26.55 10.88
N CYS A 6 8.71 -25.42 11.19
CA CYS A 6 8.81 -24.29 10.27
C CYS A 6 9.65 -24.67 9.03
N PRO A 7 9.18 -24.43 7.79
CA PRO A 7 9.92 -24.79 6.57
C PRO A 7 11.26 -24.05 6.44
N SER A 8 11.44 -22.93 7.14
CA SER A 8 12.70 -22.17 7.21
C SER A 8 13.82 -22.87 8.00
N GLY A 9 13.58 -24.05 8.58
CA GLY A 9 14.59 -24.80 9.35
C GLY A 9 15.00 -24.16 10.69
N CYS A 10 14.30 -23.12 11.14
CA CYS A 10 14.67 -22.28 12.28
C CYS A 10 14.46 -22.90 13.68
N GLY A 11 14.18 -24.21 13.78
CA GLY A 11 13.91 -24.92 15.05
C GLY A 11 12.55 -24.63 15.71
N PHE A 12 11.76 -23.69 15.19
CA PHE A 12 10.42 -23.36 15.70
C PHE A 12 9.32 -24.15 14.99
N TYR A 13 8.14 -24.22 15.63
CA TYR A 13 6.98 -24.96 15.17
C TYR A 13 5.78 -24.04 14.91
N LEU A 14 4.89 -24.51 14.04
CA LEU A 14 3.61 -23.93 13.67
C LEU A 14 2.48 -24.82 14.17
N SER A 15 1.37 -24.22 14.59
CA SER A 15 0.13 -24.98 14.78
C SER A 15 -0.33 -25.58 13.45
N SER A 16 -0.88 -26.79 13.44
CA SER A 16 -1.52 -27.34 12.23
C SER A 16 -2.74 -26.54 11.76
N ASN A 17 -3.33 -25.70 12.62
CA ASN A 17 -4.36 -24.73 12.23
C ASN A 17 -3.79 -23.37 11.81
N ASP A 18 -2.47 -23.17 11.91
CA ASP A 18 -1.84 -21.93 11.48
C ASP A 18 -1.84 -21.84 9.95
N ARG A 19 -2.47 -20.78 9.44
CA ARG A 19 -2.62 -20.50 8.00
C ARG A 19 -1.37 -19.88 7.39
N HIS A 20 -0.45 -19.36 8.20
CA HIS A 20 0.79 -18.79 7.68
C HIS A 20 1.73 -19.90 7.18
N ASP A 21 2.54 -19.59 6.19
CA ASP A 21 3.54 -20.52 5.64
C ASP A 21 4.72 -20.73 6.60
N ARG A 22 5.09 -19.71 7.38
CA ARG A 22 6.24 -19.65 8.29
C ARG A 22 5.85 -19.31 9.72
N CYS A 23 6.67 -19.69 10.69
CA CYS A 23 6.43 -19.39 12.11
C CYS A 23 6.51 -17.89 12.41
N ILE A 24 5.89 -17.47 13.51
CA ILE A 24 5.86 -16.06 13.96
C ILE A 24 7.25 -15.41 14.06
N GLN A 25 8.28 -16.17 14.43
CA GLN A 25 9.67 -15.68 14.53
C GLN A 25 10.27 -15.35 13.14
N CYS A 26 9.97 -16.16 12.12
CA CYS A 26 10.44 -15.95 10.75
C CYS A 26 9.64 -14.85 10.05
N LEU A 27 8.31 -14.86 10.19
CA LEU A 27 7.44 -13.79 9.68
C LEU A 27 7.81 -12.43 10.30
N GLY A 28 8.05 -12.40 11.62
CA GLY A 28 8.44 -11.19 12.33
C GLY A 28 9.74 -10.58 11.79
N ARG A 29 10.71 -11.42 11.39
CA ARG A 29 11.93 -10.97 10.71
C ARG A 29 11.62 -10.40 9.32
N GLU A 30 10.87 -11.13 8.47
CA GLU A 30 10.57 -10.68 7.11
C GLU A 30 9.75 -9.39 7.07
N HIS A 31 8.78 -9.24 7.99
CA HIS A 31 8.02 -8.00 8.16
C HIS A 31 8.89 -6.84 8.68
N ALA A 32 9.82 -7.11 9.60
CA ALA A 32 10.77 -6.11 10.08
C ALA A 32 11.73 -5.66 8.97
N ASP A 33 12.34 -6.60 8.24
CA ASP A 33 13.26 -6.32 7.14
C ASP A 33 12.55 -5.50 6.03
N ALA A 34 11.30 -5.83 5.69
CA ALA A 34 10.49 -5.04 4.76
C ALA A 34 10.19 -3.63 5.27
N ALA A 35 9.81 -3.47 6.55
CA ALA A 35 9.53 -2.17 7.15
C ALA A 35 10.79 -1.28 7.21
N PHE A 36 11.95 -1.86 7.55
CA PHE A 36 13.23 -1.15 7.55
C PHE A 36 13.69 -0.77 6.13
N ALA A 37 13.50 -1.64 5.14
CA ALA A 37 13.82 -1.35 3.74
C ALA A 37 13.01 -0.15 3.22
N GLU A 38 11.73 -0.04 3.59
CA GLU A 38 10.90 1.11 3.23
C GLU A 38 11.35 2.38 3.96
N GLY A 39 11.63 2.30 5.26
CA GLY A 39 12.12 3.45 6.05
C GLY A 39 13.48 3.98 5.56
N ALA A 40 14.38 3.10 5.12
CA ALA A 40 15.66 3.46 4.53
C ALA A 40 15.52 4.29 3.24
N LYS A 41 14.46 4.08 2.44
CA LYS A 41 14.16 4.90 1.26
C LYS A 41 13.81 6.33 1.66
N ALA A 42 12.91 6.51 2.63
CA ALA A 42 12.53 7.85 3.12
C ALA A 42 13.71 8.61 3.74
N TYR A 43 14.53 7.92 4.54
CA TYR A 43 15.75 8.49 5.10
C TYR A 43 16.74 8.93 4.01
N THR A 44 17.00 8.06 3.02
CA THR A 44 17.91 8.37 1.91
C THR A 44 17.41 9.53 1.05
N ALA A 45 16.10 9.57 0.75
CA ALA A 45 15.49 10.67 0.02
C ALA A 45 15.55 11.99 0.82
N SER A 46 15.32 11.95 2.13
CA SER A 46 15.47 13.11 3.02
C SER A 46 16.93 13.62 3.05
N GLY A 47 17.91 12.71 3.08
CA GLY A 47 19.34 13.06 2.98
C GLY A 47 19.71 13.70 1.64
N GLN A 48 19.13 13.22 0.53
CA GLN A 48 19.28 13.85 -0.79
C GLN A 48 18.69 15.27 -0.81
N ALA A 49 17.52 15.48 -0.20
CA ALA A 49 16.91 16.80 -0.08
C ALA A 49 17.79 17.77 0.73
N ALA A 50 18.31 17.31 1.87
CA ALA A 50 19.21 18.11 2.72
C ALA A 50 20.53 18.48 2.02
N SER A 51 21.12 17.55 1.28
CA SER A 51 22.33 17.80 0.48
C SER A 51 22.10 18.82 -0.64
N ALA A 52 20.97 18.71 -1.36
CA ALA A 52 20.59 19.67 -2.38
C ALA A 52 20.30 21.07 -1.80
N LEU A 53 19.63 21.16 -0.64
CA LEU A 53 19.45 22.42 0.10
C LEU A 53 20.78 23.04 0.53
N HIS A 54 21.76 22.23 0.97
CA HIS A 54 23.08 22.72 1.34
C HIS A 54 23.83 23.32 0.13
N ALA A 55 23.80 22.65 -1.02
CA ALA A 55 24.36 23.18 -2.27
C ALA A 55 23.65 24.49 -2.70
N MET A 56 22.32 24.55 -2.59
CA MET A 56 21.54 25.77 -2.85
C MET A 56 21.95 26.93 -1.95
N ALA A 57 22.18 26.68 -0.65
CA ALA A 57 22.61 27.72 0.30
C ALA A 57 24.02 28.26 -0.05
N ILE A 58 24.95 27.41 -0.46
CA ILE A 58 26.27 27.83 -0.95
C ILE A 58 26.14 28.71 -2.21
N LEU A 59 25.29 28.31 -3.16
CA LEU A 59 25.03 29.08 -4.37
C LEU A 59 24.41 30.44 -4.06
N GLN A 60 23.47 30.52 -3.13
CA GLN A 60 22.88 31.80 -2.68
C GLN A 60 23.92 32.75 -2.06
N VAL A 61 24.85 32.23 -1.25
CA VAL A 61 25.95 33.02 -0.69
C VAL A 61 26.91 33.50 -1.78
N TYR A 62 27.17 32.67 -2.81
CA TYR A 62 27.99 33.08 -3.96
C TYR A 62 27.29 34.13 -4.84
N GLN A 63 26.01 33.95 -5.16
CA GLN A 63 25.19 34.95 -5.87
C GLN A 63 25.22 36.31 -5.15
N ALA A 64 25.12 36.33 -3.82
CA ALA A 64 25.19 37.55 -3.03
C ALA A 64 26.55 38.27 -3.12
N LYS A 65 27.66 37.52 -3.30
CA LYS A 65 29.00 38.10 -3.54
C LYS A 65 29.10 38.70 -4.94
N VAL A 66 28.74 37.92 -5.97
CA VAL A 66 28.76 38.39 -7.37
C VAL A 66 27.88 39.64 -7.56
N LEU A 67 26.72 39.69 -6.91
CA LEU A 67 25.85 40.87 -6.89
C LEU A 67 26.48 42.10 -6.21
N LYS A 68 27.30 41.91 -5.16
CA LYS A 68 28.06 42.99 -4.51
C LYS A 68 29.15 43.50 -5.44
N ASP A 69 29.91 42.61 -6.06
CA ASP A 69 31.03 42.96 -6.94
C ASP A 69 30.52 43.68 -8.20
N LEU A 70 29.37 43.27 -8.76
CA LEU A 70 28.64 43.96 -9.84
C LEU A 70 28.07 45.33 -9.43
N HIS A 71 27.83 45.58 -8.15
CA HIS A 71 27.37 46.88 -7.65
C HIS A 71 28.53 47.86 -7.40
N GLU A 72 29.69 47.35 -6.99
CA GLU A 72 30.89 48.15 -6.72
C GLU A 72 31.72 48.42 -7.99
N GLY A 73 31.60 47.57 -9.02
CA GLY A 73 32.32 47.68 -10.30
C GLY A 73 31.51 48.22 -11.48
N VAL A 74 32.16 48.26 -12.65
CA VAL A 74 31.47 48.43 -13.95
C VAL A 74 30.82 47.09 -14.32
N PRO A 75 29.57 47.06 -14.85
CA PRO A 75 28.91 45.79 -15.20
C PRO A 75 29.70 44.94 -16.20
N ASP A 76 30.29 43.86 -15.68
CA ASP A 76 31.09 42.91 -16.43
C ASP A 76 30.21 41.79 -17.03
N PRO A 77 30.26 41.54 -18.35
CA PRO A 77 29.61 40.39 -18.97
C PRO A 77 29.96 39.03 -18.36
N GLU A 78 31.19 38.82 -17.86
CA GLU A 78 31.60 37.55 -17.26
C GLU A 78 30.91 37.32 -15.90
N LEU A 79 30.97 38.29 -14.98
CA LEU A 79 30.22 38.24 -13.71
C LEU A 79 28.70 38.07 -13.91
N LEU A 80 28.12 38.72 -14.93
CA LEU A 80 26.71 38.52 -15.28
C LEU A 80 26.42 37.08 -15.77
N GLN A 81 27.38 36.42 -16.42
CA GLN A 81 27.24 35.04 -16.85
C GLN A 81 27.44 34.03 -15.69
N GLU A 82 28.35 34.32 -14.76
CA GLU A 82 28.49 33.57 -13.51
C GLU A 82 27.19 33.62 -12.68
N LEU A 83 26.59 34.81 -12.54
CA LEU A 83 25.34 35.00 -11.80
C LEU A 83 24.18 34.19 -12.40
N ARG A 84 24.05 34.16 -13.73
CA ARG A 84 23.06 33.30 -14.42
C ARG A 84 23.31 31.82 -14.14
N SER A 85 24.55 31.38 -14.31
CA SER A 85 24.95 29.97 -14.10
C SER A 85 24.67 29.51 -12.66
N ALA A 86 25.00 30.33 -11.66
CA ALA A 86 24.68 30.06 -10.25
C ALA A 86 23.17 29.98 -9.99
N THR A 87 22.38 30.81 -10.68
CA THR A 87 20.91 30.79 -10.60
C THR A 87 20.34 29.51 -11.18
N ASP A 88 20.82 29.07 -12.34
CA ASP A 88 20.41 27.80 -12.96
C ASP A 88 20.73 26.61 -12.05
N TYR A 89 21.93 26.57 -11.45
CA TYR A 89 22.28 25.54 -10.47
C TYR A 89 21.39 25.58 -9.22
N ALA A 90 21.03 26.76 -8.71
CA ALA A 90 20.15 26.90 -7.54
C ALA A 90 18.72 26.41 -7.85
N LEU A 91 18.22 26.66 -9.07
CA LEU A 91 16.94 26.14 -9.56
C LEU A 91 16.96 24.61 -9.70
N GLN A 92 18.04 24.03 -10.24
CA GLN A 92 18.19 22.56 -10.29
C GLN A 92 18.29 21.94 -8.89
N ALA A 93 19.00 22.57 -7.95
CA ALA A 93 19.06 22.13 -6.56
C ALA A 93 17.67 22.16 -5.88
N THR A 94 16.87 23.21 -6.15
CA THR A 94 15.48 23.32 -5.69
C THR A 94 14.60 22.19 -6.26
N LYS A 95 14.75 21.88 -7.55
CA LYS A 95 14.06 20.76 -8.22
C LYS A 95 14.44 19.41 -7.62
N VAL A 96 15.72 19.16 -7.35
CA VAL A 96 16.18 17.92 -6.70
C VAL A 96 15.61 17.81 -5.29
N THR A 97 15.63 18.91 -4.52
CA THR A 97 15.06 18.98 -3.16
C THR A 97 13.59 18.60 -3.14
N THR A 98 12.77 19.27 -3.98
CA THR A 98 11.32 19.02 -4.04
C THR A 98 10.99 17.60 -4.49
N GLN A 99 11.69 17.06 -5.49
CA GLN A 99 11.54 15.67 -5.91
C GLN A 99 11.93 14.67 -4.81
N ALA A 100 12.99 14.96 -4.06
CA ALA A 100 13.47 14.10 -2.98
C ALA A 100 12.53 14.12 -1.76
N LEU A 101 12.00 15.29 -1.38
CA LEU A 101 10.94 15.41 -0.38
C LEU A 101 9.66 14.67 -0.81
N GLY A 102 9.25 14.80 -2.08
CA GLY A 102 8.10 14.08 -2.62
C GLY A 102 8.25 12.56 -2.53
N ARG A 103 9.45 12.02 -2.79
CA ARG A 103 9.75 10.59 -2.57
C ARG A 103 9.66 10.20 -1.09
N ALA A 104 10.25 10.99 -0.20
CA ALA A 104 10.22 10.72 1.24
C ALA A 104 8.79 10.69 1.80
N LEU A 105 7.97 11.69 1.45
CA LEU A 105 6.56 11.77 1.85
C LEU A 105 5.72 10.63 1.28
N SER A 106 5.93 10.27 -0.01
CA SER A 106 5.25 9.13 -0.63
C SER A 106 5.53 7.81 0.08
N THR A 107 6.80 7.56 0.42
CA THR A 107 7.21 6.40 1.22
C THR A 107 6.55 6.41 2.62
N MET A 108 6.49 7.55 3.31
CA MET A 108 5.81 7.66 4.60
C MET A 108 4.31 7.34 4.51
N VAL A 109 3.62 7.85 3.49
CA VAL A 109 2.20 7.54 3.22
C VAL A 109 1.99 6.04 3.01
N VAL A 110 2.86 5.38 2.23
CA VAL A 110 2.79 3.93 2.02
C VAL A 110 3.00 3.17 3.32
N GLN A 111 3.97 3.55 4.16
CA GLN A 111 4.18 2.94 5.48
C GLN A 111 2.96 3.09 6.39
N GLU A 112 2.35 4.27 6.42
CA GLU A 112 1.17 4.52 7.25
C GLU A 112 -0.05 3.72 6.76
N ARG A 113 -0.27 3.63 5.43
CA ARG A 113 -1.28 2.73 4.85
C ARG A 113 -1.06 1.26 5.25
N HIS A 114 0.18 0.76 5.17
CA HIS A 114 0.51 -0.59 5.61
C HIS A 114 0.18 -0.81 7.10
N LEU A 115 0.47 0.17 7.97
CA LEU A 115 0.12 0.10 9.38
C LEU A 115 -1.40 0.01 9.59
N TRP A 116 -2.17 0.94 9.02
CA TRP A 116 -3.63 0.96 9.15
C TRP A 116 -4.29 -0.32 8.60
N LEU A 117 -3.86 -0.80 7.43
CA LEU A 117 -4.41 -2.01 6.80
C LEU A 117 -4.06 -3.30 7.55
N ASN A 118 -2.93 -3.33 8.25
CA ASN A 118 -2.58 -4.46 9.13
C ASN A 118 -3.37 -4.43 10.44
N LEU A 119 -3.59 -3.25 11.03
CA LEU A 119 -4.47 -3.08 12.19
C LEU A 119 -5.96 -3.37 11.87
N ALA A 120 -6.35 -3.22 10.60
CA ALA A 120 -7.71 -3.44 10.14
C ALA A 120 -8.11 -4.93 9.99
N GLU A 121 -7.25 -5.91 10.27
CA GLU A 121 -7.51 -7.36 10.07
C GLU A 121 -8.07 -7.73 8.67
N MET A 122 -7.71 -6.96 7.65
CA MET A 122 -8.13 -7.20 6.26
C MET A 122 -7.37 -8.39 5.65
N GLN A 123 -7.98 -9.09 4.69
CA GLN A 123 -7.26 -10.11 3.91
C GLN A 123 -6.28 -9.43 2.95
N ASP A 124 -5.11 -10.02 2.70
CA ASP A 124 -4.07 -9.36 1.89
C ASP A 124 -4.53 -9.02 0.46
N ALA A 125 -5.40 -9.85 -0.13
CA ALA A 125 -6.04 -9.55 -1.42
C ALA A 125 -6.95 -8.31 -1.40
N GLU A 126 -7.53 -7.96 -0.24
CA GLU A 126 -8.30 -6.73 -0.02
C GLU A 126 -7.37 -5.52 0.24
N LYS A 127 -6.12 -5.73 0.70
CA LYS A 127 -5.18 -4.63 1.02
C LYS A 127 -4.55 -4.00 -0.23
N VAL A 128 -4.29 -4.79 -1.27
CA VAL A 128 -3.55 -4.35 -2.47
C VAL A 128 -4.16 -3.10 -3.10
N CYS A 129 -5.49 -3.05 -3.29
CA CYS A 129 -6.15 -1.88 -3.88
C CYS A 129 -6.04 -0.59 -3.05
N PHE A 130 -5.83 -0.68 -1.73
CA PHE A 130 -5.61 0.49 -0.86
C PHE A 130 -4.15 0.92 -0.79
N LEU A 131 -3.21 -0.02 -0.98
CA LEU A 131 -1.78 0.28 -1.07
C LEU A 131 -1.46 1.00 -2.38
N ASP A 132 -1.98 0.48 -3.50
CA ASP A 132 -1.72 0.99 -4.86
C ASP A 132 -2.57 2.23 -5.23
N ALA A 133 -3.50 2.65 -4.38
CA ALA A 133 -4.32 3.84 -4.60
C ALA A 133 -3.45 5.10 -4.81
N PRO A 134 -3.79 6.03 -5.71
CA PRO A 134 -3.08 7.31 -5.81
C PRO A 134 -3.04 8.07 -4.46
N ILE A 135 -2.00 8.86 -4.24
CA ILE A 135 -1.95 9.76 -3.07
C ILE A 135 -2.80 10.98 -3.41
N SER A 136 -3.84 11.24 -2.61
CA SER A 136 -4.73 12.39 -2.75
C SER A 136 -4.52 13.39 -1.61
N GLN A 137 -4.76 14.67 -1.88
CA GLN A 137 -4.80 15.71 -0.83
C GLN A 137 -6.02 15.57 0.09
N ALA A 138 -7.03 14.77 -0.29
CA ALA A 138 -8.23 14.53 0.53
C ALA A 138 -7.97 13.65 1.77
N GLY A 139 -6.85 12.92 1.82
CA GLY A 139 -6.46 12.08 2.96
C GLY A 139 -5.68 10.84 2.53
N LEU A 140 -5.14 10.11 3.52
CA LEU A 140 -4.19 9.01 3.34
C LEU A 140 -4.57 7.99 2.25
N PHE A 141 -5.84 7.59 2.16
CA PHE A 141 -6.35 6.61 1.19
C PHE A 141 -7.13 7.23 0.02
N GLY A 142 -7.30 8.56 -0.02
CA GLY A 142 -8.08 9.27 -1.02
C GLY A 142 -9.55 8.82 -1.13
N GLU A 143 -10.13 9.09 -2.30
CA GLU A 143 -11.54 8.78 -2.63
C GLU A 143 -11.84 7.28 -2.66
N THR A 144 -10.81 6.42 -2.78
CA THR A 144 -10.95 4.96 -2.82
C THR A 144 -11.70 4.39 -1.62
N VAL A 145 -11.58 4.98 -0.42
CA VAL A 145 -12.36 4.54 0.76
C VAL A 145 -13.84 4.83 0.59
N GLU A 146 -14.19 5.96 -0.03
CA GLU A 146 -15.58 6.38 -0.26
C GLU A 146 -16.21 5.57 -1.41
N GLU A 147 -15.48 5.32 -2.50
CA GLU A 147 -15.90 4.42 -3.59
C GLU A 147 -16.23 3.02 -3.05
N PHE A 148 -15.31 2.44 -2.26
CA PHE A 148 -15.52 1.12 -1.66
C PHE A 148 -16.64 1.11 -0.61
N ALA A 149 -16.83 2.19 0.16
CA ALA A 149 -17.95 2.32 1.08
C ALA A 149 -19.30 2.41 0.33
N GLN A 150 -19.35 3.13 -0.80
CA GLN A 150 -20.52 3.20 -1.67
C GLN A 150 -20.82 1.84 -2.30
N GLN A 151 -19.83 1.15 -2.87
CA GLN A 151 -19.97 -0.21 -3.42
C GLN A 151 -20.51 -1.19 -2.37
N PHE A 152 -19.98 -1.17 -1.14
CA PHE A 152 -20.50 -2.01 -0.06
C PHE A 152 -21.95 -1.63 0.31
N SER A 153 -22.31 -0.35 0.28
CA SER A 153 -23.70 0.08 0.51
C SER A 153 -24.67 -0.45 -0.54
N THR A 154 -24.23 -0.53 -1.80
CA THR A 154 -25.01 -1.08 -2.92
C THR A 154 -25.17 -2.59 -2.79
N VAL A 155 -24.06 -3.32 -2.62
CA VAL A 155 -24.07 -4.79 -2.42
C VAL A 155 -24.89 -5.17 -1.19
N LYS A 156 -24.85 -4.37 -0.11
CA LYS A 156 -25.70 -4.57 1.06
C LYS A 156 -27.19 -4.44 0.70
N LYS A 157 -27.59 -3.35 0.03
CA LYS A 157 -28.99 -3.13 -0.41
C LYS A 157 -29.49 -4.25 -1.32
N GLU A 158 -28.67 -4.70 -2.26
CA GLU A 158 -28.98 -5.84 -3.14
C GLU A 158 -29.12 -7.15 -2.35
N THR A 159 -28.21 -7.43 -1.41
CA THR A 159 -28.28 -8.62 -0.56
C THR A 159 -29.50 -8.61 0.36
N GLU A 160 -29.88 -7.45 0.88
CA GLU A 160 -31.11 -7.26 1.66
C GLU A 160 -32.36 -7.44 0.77
N ALA A 161 -32.38 -6.86 -0.44
CA ALA A 161 -33.46 -7.08 -1.41
C ALA A 161 -33.62 -8.57 -1.79
N ILE A 162 -32.51 -9.29 -2.05
CA ILE A 162 -32.53 -10.73 -2.36
C ILE A 162 -33.10 -11.55 -1.17
N LYS A 163 -32.78 -11.20 0.08
CA LYS A 163 -33.38 -11.83 1.26
C LYS A 163 -34.89 -11.65 1.36
N HIS A 164 -35.44 -10.55 0.82
CA HIS A 164 -36.89 -10.32 0.76
C HIS A 164 -37.58 -11.05 -0.41
N ILE A 165 -36.82 -11.57 -1.40
CA ILE A 165 -37.34 -12.31 -2.56
C ILE A 165 -37.30 -13.83 -2.32
N LEU A 166 -36.37 -14.33 -1.50
CA LEU A 166 -36.24 -15.75 -1.21
C LEU A 166 -37.29 -16.22 -0.18
N PRO A 167 -38.16 -17.20 -0.50
CA PRO A 167 -39.16 -17.69 0.45
C PRO A 167 -38.51 -18.39 1.65
N PRO A 168 -39.11 -18.32 2.86
CA PRO A 168 -38.57 -18.98 4.04
C PRO A 168 -38.36 -20.47 3.83
N ARG A 169 -37.15 -20.95 4.13
CA ARG A 169 -36.78 -22.35 3.98
C ARG A 169 -37.48 -23.18 5.05
N VAL A 170 -38.68 -23.69 4.73
CA VAL A 170 -39.44 -24.58 5.62
C VAL A 170 -38.59 -25.82 5.90
N VAL A 171 -38.15 -25.96 7.16
CA VAL A 171 -37.41 -27.14 7.62
C VAL A 171 -38.41 -28.25 7.88
N SER A 172 -38.88 -28.90 6.80
CA SER A 172 -39.61 -30.17 6.91
C SER A 172 -38.63 -31.25 7.34
N ALA A 173 -38.61 -31.55 8.64
CA ALA A 173 -37.90 -32.70 9.18
C ALA A 173 -38.54 -33.98 8.62
N SER A 174 -37.79 -34.73 7.82
CA SER A 174 -38.15 -36.07 7.36
C SER A 174 -36.91 -36.97 7.41
N PRO A 175 -37.01 -38.21 7.91
CA PRO A 175 -35.85 -39.00 8.30
C PRO A 175 -35.07 -39.57 7.11
N ALA A 176 -33.74 -39.62 7.22
CA ALA A 176 -32.87 -40.12 6.17
C ALA A 176 -32.80 -41.67 6.14
N PRO A 177 -32.94 -42.32 4.96
CA PRO A 177 -32.60 -43.73 4.78
C PRO A 177 -31.08 -43.95 4.67
N PRO A 178 -30.59 -45.19 4.86
CA PRO A 178 -29.16 -45.46 5.09
C PRO A 178 -28.25 -45.35 3.85
N ARG A 179 -26.98 -45.11 4.17
CA ARG A 179 -25.86 -44.76 3.28
C ARG A 179 -25.32 -45.98 2.51
N GLN A 180 -25.19 -45.88 1.19
CA GLN A 180 -24.38 -46.80 0.36
C GLN A 180 -23.14 -46.08 -0.18
N GLN A 181 -22.00 -46.77 -0.25
CA GLN A 181 -20.72 -46.24 -0.75
C GLN A 181 -20.44 -46.72 -2.19
N PRO A 182 -20.00 -45.82 -3.10
CA PRO A 182 -19.38 -46.22 -4.37
C PRO A 182 -17.87 -46.56 -4.22
N PRO A 183 -17.31 -47.47 -5.03
CA PRO A 183 -15.89 -47.83 -5.05
C PRO A 183 -14.98 -46.79 -5.76
N PRO A 184 -13.63 -46.88 -5.61
CA PRO A 184 -12.69 -45.82 -6.01
C PRO A 184 -12.29 -45.79 -7.50
N ALA A 185 -11.77 -44.65 -7.95
CA ALA A 185 -11.43 -44.34 -9.35
C ALA A 185 -9.93 -44.55 -9.73
N PRO A 186 -9.62 -44.81 -11.02
CA PRO A 186 -8.27 -44.65 -11.61
C PRO A 186 -7.98 -43.21 -12.11
N ARG A 187 -6.71 -42.93 -12.47
CA ARG A 187 -6.15 -41.57 -12.66
C ARG A 187 -5.71 -41.21 -14.10
N ARG A 188 -5.52 -39.88 -14.30
CA ARG A 188 -4.56 -39.13 -15.19
C ARG A 188 -5.10 -38.50 -16.50
N GLY A 189 -4.74 -37.22 -16.71
CA GLY A 189 -4.76 -36.49 -17.99
C GLY A 189 -4.74 -34.95 -17.83
N ARG A 190 -3.76 -34.23 -18.41
CA ARG A 190 -3.58 -32.75 -18.41
C ARG A 190 -2.46 -32.33 -19.40
N PRO A 191 -2.46 -31.12 -20.03
CA PRO A 191 -3.54 -30.23 -20.47
C PRO A 191 -3.69 -30.41 -22.02
N PRO A 192 -3.39 -29.50 -23.00
CA PRO A 192 -3.25 -28.01 -23.11
C PRO A 192 -4.50 -27.34 -23.78
N ALA A 193 -4.57 -26.05 -24.11
CA ALA A 193 -4.19 -24.79 -23.41
C ALA A 193 -4.81 -23.56 -24.15
N GLN A 194 -5.24 -22.52 -23.42
CA GLN A 194 -5.83 -21.24 -23.88
C GLN A 194 -5.74 -20.24 -22.71
N GLU A 195 -5.68 -18.91 -22.82
CA GLU A 195 -5.33 -17.90 -23.83
C GLU A 195 -5.35 -16.56 -23.04
N ALA A 196 -4.72 -15.49 -23.52
CA ALA A 196 -4.50 -14.29 -22.70
C ALA A 196 -5.77 -13.41 -22.58
N GLY A 197 -6.39 -13.39 -21.38
CA GLY A 197 -7.43 -12.44 -21.01
C GLY A 197 -6.86 -11.14 -20.44
N THR A 198 -7.32 -10.01 -20.95
CA THR A 198 -6.95 -8.66 -20.48
C THR A 198 -7.37 -8.43 -19.03
N ALA A 199 -6.47 -7.86 -18.23
CA ALA A 199 -6.73 -7.53 -16.82
C ALA A 199 -7.68 -6.32 -16.71
N SER A 200 -8.97 -6.58 -16.56
CA SER A 200 -9.98 -5.57 -16.21
C SER A 200 -10.17 -5.50 -14.69
N LEU A 201 -10.56 -4.32 -14.20
CA LEU A 201 -10.74 -3.96 -12.78
C LEU A 201 -11.96 -4.67 -12.13
N SER A 202 -11.97 -6.00 -12.05
CA SER A 202 -13.20 -6.78 -11.78
C SER A 202 -13.06 -7.95 -10.79
N THR A 203 -12.19 -7.86 -9.77
CA THR A 203 -12.02 -8.92 -8.77
C THR A 203 -11.97 -8.44 -7.30
N CYS A 204 -12.89 -7.55 -6.91
CA CYS A 204 -13.26 -7.32 -5.50
C CYS A 204 -14.68 -7.81 -5.14
N HIS A 205 -15.16 -8.87 -5.82
CA HIS A 205 -16.48 -9.49 -5.57
C HIS A 205 -16.46 -10.56 -4.47
N LYS A 206 -15.96 -10.23 -3.27
CA LYS A 206 -16.18 -11.03 -2.06
C LYS A 206 -16.92 -10.19 -1.03
N GLU A 207 -17.75 -10.84 -0.22
CA GLU A 207 -18.35 -10.17 0.93
C GLU A 207 -17.21 -9.69 1.84
N PRO A 208 -17.09 -8.39 2.14
CA PRO A 208 -15.89 -7.88 2.78
C PRO A 208 -15.71 -8.44 4.19
N SER A 209 -14.44 -8.63 4.55
CA SER A 209 -14.02 -9.13 5.86
C SER A 209 -14.61 -8.34 7.04
N SER A 210 -14.73 -9.00 8.20
CA SER A 210 -15.14 -8.33 9.45
C SER A 210 -14.20 -7.16 9.79
N GLY A 211 -12.92 -7.32 9.50
CA GLY A 211 -11.89 -6.30 9.59
C GLY A 211 -12.17 -5.08 8.72
N PHE A 212 -12.44 -5.27 7.43
CA PHE A 212 -12.86 -4.19 6.52
C PHE A 212 -14.11 -3.44 7.02
N LYS A 213 -15.12 -4.17 7.51
CA LYS A 213 -16.33 -3.58 8.11
C LYS A 213 -16.05 -2.84 9.42
N ALA A 214 -14.93 -3.09 10.10
CA ALA A 214 -14.45 -2.31 11.25
C ALA A 214 -13.66 -1.08 10.81
N PHE A 215 -12.78 -1.21 9.81
CA PHE A 215 -12.04 -0.11 9.19
C PHE A 215 -12.96 1.00 8.68
N LEU A 216 -13.98 0.67 7.88
CA LEU A 216 -14.95 1.67 7.41
C LEU A 216 -15.70 2.37 8.56
N ARG A 217 -15.95 1.68 9.69
CA ARG A 217 -16.57 2.30 10.88
C ARG A 217 -15.62 3.23 11.62
N LEU A 218 -14.32 2.94 11.63
CA LEU A 218 -13.30 3.83 12.20
C LEU A 218 -13.10 5.08 11.32
N ALA A 219 -13.03 4.90 10.00
CA ALA A 219 -12.96 5.99 9.03
C ALA A 219 -14.18 6.93 9.14
N ALA A 220 -15.40 6.37 9.16
CA ALA A 220 -16.64 7.14 9.27
C ALA A 220 -16.86 7.83 10.62
N GLN A 221 -16.09 7.49 11.67
CA GLN A 221 -16.18 8.12 13.00
C GLN A 221 -15.42 9.45 13.11
N GLY A 222 -14.82 9.95 12.02
CA GLY A 222 -14.21 11.29 12.01
C GLY A 222 -12.96 11.45 12.87
N ARG A 223 -12.47 10.36 13.50
CA ARG A 223 -11.05 10.29 13.86
C ARG A 223 -10.31 10.32 12.54
N ARG A 224 -9.71 11.47 12.22
CA ARG A 224 -8.91 11.63 11.01
C ARG A 224 -7.93 10.46 10.93
N ILE A 225 -8.13 9.63 9.90
CA ILE A 225 -7.03 8.92 9.28
C ILE A 225 -6.29 10.04 8.55
N VAL A 226 -5.34 10.67 9.27
CA VAL A 226 -4.63 11.89 8.86
C VAL A 226 -3.83 11.60 7.59
#